data_AF-A0AAU6J6R1-F1
#
_entry.id   AF-A0AAU6J6R1-F1
#
_cell.length_a   1.000
_cell.length_b   1.000
_cell.length_c   1.000
_cell.angle_alpha   90.00
_cell.angle_beta   90.00
_cell.angle_gamma   90.00
#
_symmetry.space_group_name_H-M   'P 1'
#
loop_
_entity.id
_entity.type
_entity.pdbx_description
1 polymer ?
#
loop_
_entity_poly.entity_id
_entity_poly.type
_entity_poly.pdbx_seq_one_letter_code
_entity_poly.pdbx_strand_id
1 'polypeptide(L)' 'MDLPEELIRMQHDADDKGRTLEHLDDGERQAQQEAWIEAAAKVEAAVTTYAQEQGLNRHDVEKTLRQAARRPHSQS' A
#
# COMPACT_ATOMS: atom_id res chain seq x y z
N MET A 1 -10.78 -8.38 10.53
CA MET A 1 -9.64 -9.18 10.06
C MET A 1 -8.38 -8.50 10.56
N ASP A 2 -7.47 -9.27 11.14
CA ASP A 2 -6.14 -8.78 11.49
C ASP A 2 -5.25 -8.90 10.25
N LEU A 3 -4.61 -7.80 9.84
CA LEU A 3 -3.76 -7.78 8.65
C LEU A 3 -2.30 -7.85 9.06
N PRO A 4 -1.45 -8.57 8.30
CA PRO A 4 -0.02 -8.60 8.58
C PRO A 4 0.58 -7.20 8.59
N GLU A 5 1.41 -6.90 9.58
CA GLU A 5 2.12 -5.60 9.68
C GLU A 5 2.93 -5.30 8.42
N GLU A 6 3.49 -6.34 7.78
CA GLU A 6 4.20 -6.19 6.52
C GLU A 6 3.31 -5.64 5.40
N LEU A 7 2.06 -6.12 5.29
CA LEU A 7 1.10 -5.65 4.31
C LEU A 7 0.77 -4.16 4.54
N ILE A 8 0.60 -3.77 5.81
CA ILE A 8 0.36 -2.39 6.23
C ILE A 8 1.56 -1.50 5.90
N ARG A 9 2.79 -1.97 6.18
CA ARG A 9 4.02 -1.25 5.84
C ARG A 9 4.18 -1.05 4.33
N MET A 10 3.87 -2.07 3.53
CA MET A 10 3.92 -1.95 2.06
C MET A 10 2.91 -0.92 1.55
N GLN A 11 1.70 -0.87 2.12
CA GLN A 11 0.71 0.15 1.77
C GLN A 11 1.19 1.55 2.17
N HIS A 12 1.80 1.71 3.34
CA HIS A 12 2.38 3.00 3.74
C HIS A 12 3.46 3.47 2.76
N ASP A 13 4.39 2.59 2.36
CA ASP A 13 5.44 2.94 1.40
C ASP A 13 4.87 3.37 0.04
N ALA A 14 3.86 2.65 -0.46
CA ALA A 14 3.15 3.02 -1.67
C ALA A 14 2.43 4.37 -1.54
N ASP A 15 1.76 4.61 -0.41
CA ASP A 15 1.05 5.87 -0.15
C ASP A 15 2.02 7.05 -0.02
N ASP A 16 3.16 6.88 0.65
CA ASP A 16 4.21 7.89 0.75
C ASP A 16 4.78 8.25 -0.62
N LYS A 17 5.11 7.24 -1.44
CA LYS A 17 5.57 7.45 -2.81
C LYS A 17 4.53 8.18 -3.65
N GLY A 18 3.25 7.86 -3.49
CA GLY A 18 2.14 8.55 -4.15
C GLY A 18 2.04 10.02 -3.72
N ARG A 19 2.12 10.31 -2.42
CA ARG A 19 2.10 11.69 -1.88
C ARG A 19 3.26 12.54 -2.38
N THR A 20 4.45 11.96 -2.50
CA THR A 20 5.63 12.71 -2.98
C THR A 20 5.49 13.19 -4.42
N LEU A 21 4.72 12.49 -5.27
CA LEU A 21 4.47 12.91 -6.66
C LEU A 21 3.79 14.27 -6.79
N GLU A 22 3.01 14.67 -5.78
CA GLU A 22 2.32 15.97 -5.78
C GLU A 22 3.30 17.14 -5.68
N HIS A 23 4.53 16.89 -5.22
CA HIS A 23 5.53 17.90 -4.87
C HIS A 23 6.77 17.93 -5.77
N LEU A 24 6.86 17.07 -6.79
CA LEU A 24 8.03 16.96 -7.67
C LEU A 24 7.85 17.67 -9.02
N ASP A 25 8.94 18.21 -9.54
CA ASP A 25 9.06 18.73 -10.90
C ASP A 25 9.11 17.58 -11.93
N ASP A 26 8.81 17.88 -13.20
CA ASP A 26 8.54 16.86 -14.25
C ASP A 26 9.63 15.78 -14.41
N GLY A 27 10.90 16.13 -14.20
CA GLY A 27 12.02 15.19 -14.32
C GLY A 27 12.10 14.17 -13.17
N GLU A 28 11.86 14.61 -11.94
CA GLU A 28 11.88 13.74 -10.75
C GLU A 28 10.56 12.98 -10.60
N ARG A 29 9.47 13.56 -11.10
CA ARG A 29 8.13 12.98 -11.13
C ARG A 29 8.09 11.66 -11.87
N GLN A 30 8.77 11.52 -13.01
CA GLN A 30 8.73 10.27 -13.79
C GLN A 30 9.36 9.10 -13.03
N ALA A 31 10.56 9.28 -12.47
CA ALA A 31 11.23 8.24 -11.69
C ALA A 31 10.43 7.88 -10.42
N GLN A 32 9.88 8.89 -9.75
CA GLN A 32 9.01 8.67 -8.59
C GLN A 32 7.70 7.95 -8.97
N GLN A 33 7.19 8.20 -10.18
CA GLN A 33 5.95 7.58 -10.65
C GLN A 33 6.18 6.10 -10.95
N GLU A 34 7.31 5.75 -11.56
CA GLU A 34 7.72 4.36 -11.76
C GLU A 34 7.87 3.64 -10.41
N ALA A 35 8.53 4.27 -9.43
CA ALA A 35 8.69 3.71 -8.09
C ALA A 35 7.33 3.52 -7.38
N TRP A 36 6.40 4.47 -7.53
CA TRP A 36 5.06 4.35 -6.98
C TRP A 36 4.26 3.21 -7.63
N ILE A 37 4.30 3.09 -8.96
CA ILE A 37 3.62 2.01 -9.69
C ILE A 37 4.16 0.64 -9.25
N GLU A 38 5.48 0.50 -9.11
CA GLU A 38 6.10 -0.74 -8.65
C GLU A 38 5.66 -1.09 -7.23
N ALA A 39 5.67 -0.12 -6.31
CA ALA A 39 5.22 -0.32 -4.94
C ALA A 39 3.73 -0.71 -4.87
N ALA A 40 2.87 -0.04 -5.64
CA ALA A 40 1.46 -0.36 -5.75
C ALA A 40 1.23 -1.78 -6.29
N ALA A 41 1.96 -2.19 -7.33
CA ALA A 41 1.87 -3.54 -7.89
C ALA A 41 2.27 -4.62 -6.87
N LYS A 42 3.30 -4.36 -6.05
CA LYS A 42 3.72 -5.25 -4.97
C LYS A 42 2.64 -5.39 -3.88
N VAL A 43 1.99 -4.29 -3.51
CA VAL A 43 0.86 -4.31 -2.55
C VAL A 43 -0.29 -5.13 -3.11
N GLU A 44 -0.69 -4.91 -4.35
CA GLU A 44 -1.80 -5.64 -5.01
C GLU A 44 -1.53 -7.15 -5.09
N ALA A 45 -0.29 -7.53 -5.41
CA ALA A 45 0.14 -8.93 -5.41
C ALA A 45 0.06 -9.54 -4.01
N ALA A 46 0.59 -8.85 -2.99
CA ALA A 46 0.57 -9.32 -1.61
C ALA A 46 -0.86 -9.45 -1.05
N VAL A 47 -1.74 -8.48 -1.35
CA VAL A 47 -3.17 -8.53 -1.00
C VAL A 47 -3.85 -9.73 -1.66
N THR A 48 -3.54 -9.98 -2.94
CA THR A 48 -4.09 -11.12 -3.67
C THR A 48 -3.66 -12.45 -3.07
N THR A 49 -2.35 -12.61 -2.80
CA THR A 49 -1.80 -13.82 -2.16
C THR A 49 -2.42 -14.04 -0.79
N TYR A 50 -2.42 -13.02 0.07
CA TYR A 50 -2.99 -13.11 1.41
C TYR A 50 -4.48 -13.48 1.38
N ALA A 51 -5.26 -12.87 0.48
CA ALA A 51 -6.67 -13.19 0.33
C ALA A 51 -6.88 -14.66 -0.08
N GLN A 52 -6.06 -15.18 -0.99
CA GLN A 52 -6.12 -16.57 -1.42
C GLN A 52 -5.75 -17.54 -0.30
N GLU A 53 -4.64 -17.30 0.40
CA GLU A 53 -4.16 -18.16 1.49
C GLU A 53 -5.16 -18.26 2.64
N GLN A 54 -5.83 -17.16 2.94
CA GLN A 54 -6.78 -17.07 4.04
C GLN A 54 -8.23 -17.39 3.64
N GLY A 55 -8.49 -17.66 2.35
CA GLY A 55 -9.85 -17.89 1.84
C GLY A 55 -10.77 -16.67 1.96
N LEU A 56 -10.22 -15.47 1.85
CA LEU A 56 -10.90 -14.20 2.04
C LEU A 56 -11.24 -13.51 0.72
N ASN A 57 -12.19 -12.59 0.76
CA ASN A 57 -12.46 -11.71 -0.37
C ASN A 57 -11.34 -10.65 -0.50
N ARG A 58 -10.64 -10.63 -1.64
CA ARG A 58 -9.58 -9.65 -1.94
C ARG A 58 -10.01 -8.20 -1.70
N HIS A 59 -11.23 -7.84 -2.12
CA HIS A 59 -11.74 -6.48 -1.96
C HIS A 59 -11.90 -6.09 -0.48
N ASP A 60 -12.32 -7.03 0.38
CA ASP A 60 -12.44 -6.77 1.81
C ASP A 60 -11.07 -6.65 2.50
N VAL A 61 -10.08 -7.42 2.04
CA VAL A 61 -8.67 -7.29 2.47
C VAL A 61 -8.14 -5.90 2.10
N GLU A 62 -8.29 -5.48 0.84
CA GLU A 62 -7.85 -4.18 0.33
C GLU A 62 -8.51 -3.01 1.06
N LYS A 63 -9.83 -3.10 1.30
CA LYS A 63 -10.56 -2.11 2.09
C LYS A 63 -10.05 -2.02 3.52
N THR A 64 -9.82 -3.16 4.17
CA THR A 64 -9.29 -3.21 5.54
C THR A 64 -7.88 -2.64 5.58
N LEU A 65 -7.05 -2.94 4.57
CA LEU A 65 -5.67 -2.47 4.46
C LEU A 65 -5.62 -0.95 4.37
N ARG A 66 -6.42 -0.35 3.49
CA ARG A 66 -6.53 1.10 3.35
C ARG A 66 -7.02 1.77 4.64
N GLN A 67 -7.89 1.11 5.40
CA GLN A 67 -8.32 1.64 6.70
C GLN A 67 -7.22 1.57 7.74
N ALA A 68 -6.46 0.47 7.78
CA ALA A 68 -5.34 0.29 8.69
C ALA A 68 -4.22 1.31 8.40
N ALA A 69 -3.83 1.48 7.14
CA ALA A 69 -2.80 2.43 6.72
C ALA A 69 -3.17 3.91 6.92
N ARG A 70 -4.47 4.23 7.06
CA ARG A 70 -4.93 5.60 7.37
C ARG A 70 -4.93 5.93 8.86
N ARG A 71 -4.90 4.92 9.73
CA ARG A 71 -4.83 5.18 11.17
C ARG A 71 -3.43 5.68 11.47
N PRO A 72 -3.28 6.80 12.21
CA PRO A 72 -1.98 7.12 12.77
C PRO A 72 -1.54 5.90 13.61
N HIS A 73 -0.28 5.51 13.48
CA HIS A 73 0.33 4.52 14.38
C HIS A 73 0.21 5.10 15.79
N SER A 74 -0.86 4.80 16.50
CA SER A 74 -0.96 5.04 17.92
C SER A 74 -0.02 4.03 18.57
N GLN A 75 1.27 4.32 18.56
CA GLN A 75 2.22 3.67 19.46
C GLN A 75 1.77 4.03 20.89
N SER A 76 1.26 3.03 21.61
CA SER A 76 1.24 3.04 23.08
C SER A 76 2.46 2.32 23.59
#